data_AF-A0A1B8QXR2-F1
#
_entry.id   AF-A0A1B8QXR2-F1
#
_cell.length_a   1.000
_cell.length_b   1.000
_cell.length_c   1.000
_cell.angle_alpha   90.00
_cell.angle_beta   90.00
_cell.angle_gamma   90.00
#
_symmetry.space_group_name_H-M   'P 1'
#
loop_
_entity.id
_entity.type
_entity.pdbx_description
1 polymer ?
#
loop_
_entity_poly.entity_id
_entity_poly.type
_entity_poly.pdbx_seq_one_letter_code
_entity_poly.pdbx_strand_id
1 'polypeptide(L)'
;MSRLGNCWDNAPMERWFRSFKYEWMQEGDYITLGQAMDDDFNTPNALSVLFEMAREINKLKTEDTEKANGLAARLRELAGILGLLQQDPEKFLQAGSDDDEVAKIEALIKQRNEARAAKDWAAADAARNELTAMGIVLEDGPNGTTWRKQ
;
A
#
# COMPACT_ATOMS: atom_id res chain seq x y z
N MET A 1 10.02 33.58 31.59
CA MET A 1 10.45 32.60 30.56
C MET A 1 10.26 31.22 31.16
N SER A 2 9.63 30.22 30.58
CA SER A 2 8.94 29.96 29.32
C SER A 2 8.27 28.60 29.56
N ARG A 3 6.99 28.41 29.20
CA ARG A 3 6.49 27.20 28.53
C ARG A 3 5.23 27.61 27.79
N LEU A 4 5.43 28.00 26.53
CA LEU A 4 4.34 28.12 25.56
C LEU A 4 3.73 26.74 25.42
N GLY A 5 2.45 26.62 25.76
CA GLY A 5 1.64 25.47 25.36
C GLY A 5 1.52 25.50 23.85
N ASN A 6 1.82 24.37 23.22
CA ASN A 6 1.78 24.26 21.77
C ASN A 6 0.33 24.25 21.31
N CYS A 7 -0.02 25.14 20.40
CA CYS A 7 -1.37 25.40 19.88
C CYS A 7 -1.96 24.27 19.00
N TRP A 8 -1.44 23.06 19.10
CA TRP A 8 -1.82 21.90 18.29
C TRP A 8 -2.66 20.86 19.05
N ASP A 9 -2.91 21.07 20.35
CA ASP A 9 -3.42 20.05 21.28
C ASP A 9 -4.96 19.83 21.28
N ASN A 10 -5.70 20.15 20.20
CA ASN A 10 -7.16 20.11 20.28
C ASN A 10 -7.94 19.76 18.99
N ALA A 11 -7.44 18.79 18.20
CA ALA A 11 -8.20 18.22 17.08
C ALA A 11 -9.01 16.96 17.52
N PRO A 12 -10.32 16.88 17.22
CA PRO A 12 -11.20 15.80 17.71
C PRO A 12 -10.90 14.39 17.17
N MET A 13 -10.00 14.25 16.18
CA MET A 13 -9.52 12.94 15.71
C MET A 13 -8.52 12.27 16.67
N GLU A 14 -7.97 12.97 17.67
CA GLU A 14 -6.87 12.44 18.49
C GLU A 14 -7.25 11.34 19.49
N ARG A 15 -8.54 11.10 19.77
CA ARG A 15 -8.94 10.06 20.75
C ARG A 15 -8.70 8.65 20.25
N TRP A 16 -8.96 8.39 18.98
CA TRP A 16 -8.62 7.12 18.33
C TRP A 16 -7.10 6.97 18.17
N PHE A 17 -6.42 8.06 17.82
CA PHE A 17 -4.96 8.11 17.72
C PHE A 17 -4.25 7.87 19.06
N ARG A 18 -4.78 8.35 20.19
CA ARG A 18 -4.18 8.09 21.51
C ARG A 18 -4.33 6.64 21.94
N SER A 19 -5.49 6.01 21.73
CA SER A 19 -5.63 4.57 22.02
C SER A 19 -4.64 3.75 21.18
N PHE A 20 -4.53 4.03 19.88
CA PHE A 20 -3.59 3.31 19.01
C PHE A 20 -2.11 3.60 19.34
N LYS A 21 -1.76 4.87 19.59
CA LYS A 21 -0.41 5.32 19.96
C LYS A 21 0.02 4.86 21.37
N TYR A 22 -0.92 4.49 22.25
CA TYR A 22 -0.60 3.97 23.58
C TYR A 22 -0.71 2.44 23.68
N GLU A 23 -1.46 1.79 22.79
CA GLU A 23 -1.71 0.34 22.85
C GLU A 23 -0.73 -0.47 21.97
N TRP A 24 -0.21 0.11 20.88
CA TRP A 24 0.79 -0.54 20.01
C TRP A 24 2.24 -0.11 20.27
N MET A 25 2.45 0.97 21.02
CA MET A 25 3.73 1.68 21.06
C MET A 25 4.49 1.52 22.39
N GLN A 26 4.01 0.65 23.29
CA GLN A 26 4.63 0.41 24.60
C GLN A 26 5.45 -0.88 24.69
N GLU A 27 5.42 -1.77 23.69
CA GLU A 27 6.03 -3.10 23.80
C GLU A 27 7.28 -3.35 22.93
N GLY A 28 7.83 -2.33 22.27
CA GLY A 28 9.10 -2.50 21.56
C GLY A 28 9.84 -1.19 21.37
N ASP A 29 11.17 -1.30 21.29
CA ASP A 29 12.17 -0.25 21.07
C ASP A 29 12.06 0.40 19.66
N TYR A 30 10.84 0.76 19.24
CA TYR A 30 10.56 1.28 17.92
C TYR A 30 10.73 2.80 17.91
N ILE A 31 11.71 3.26 17.14
CA ILE A 31 11.87 4.67 16.80
C ILE A 31 10.68 5.14 15.96
N THR A 32 10.17 6.33 16.25
CA THR A 32 9.15 6.99 15.43
C THR A 32 9.77 7.58 14.17
N LEU A 33 8.96 7.82 13.14
CA LEU A 33 9.42 8.59 11.97
C LEU A 33 9.98 9.96 12.37
N GLY A 34 9.36 10.62 13.36
CA GLY A 34 9.87 11.90 13.90
C GLY A 34 11.26 11.74 14.52
N GLN A 35 11.47 10.74 15.38
CA GLN A 35 12.78 10.46 15.98
C GLN A 35 13.83 10.08 14.94
N ALA A 36 13.46 9.32 13.91
CA ALA A 36 14.37 8.99 12.81
C ALA A 36 14.74 10.23 11.98
N MET A 37 13.83 11.20 11.84
CA MET A 37 14.10 12.44 11.12
C MET A 37 14.89 13.45 11.95
N ASP A 38 14.63 13.50 13.26
CA ASP A 38 15.37 14.33 14.22
C ASP A 38 16.81 13.84 14.44
N ASP A 39 17.06 12.54 14.19
CA ASP A 39 18.40 11.94 14.12
C ASP A 39 19.01 12.12 12.72
N ASP A 40 19.59 13.30 12.44
CA ASP A 40 20.33 13.62 11.21
C ASP A 40 19.65 13.17 9.90
N PHE A 41 18.33 13.35 9.80
CA PHE A 41 17.52 12.90 8.66
C PHE A 41 17.80 11.45 8.25
N ASN A 42 17.81 10.53 9.23
CA ASN A 42 18.06 9.10 9.03
C ASN A 42 16.93 8.42 8.23
N THR A 43 16.98 8.61 6.90
CA THR A 43 16.00 8.07 5.96
C THR A 43 15.90 6.54 5.96
N PRO A 44 16.98 5.75 6.15
CA PRO A 44 16.85 4.29 6.27
C PRO A 44 15.94 3.86 7.43
N ASN A 45 16.09 4.52 8.59
CA ASN A 45 15.27 4.26 9.76
C ASN A 45 13.83 4.73 9.55
N ALA A 46 13.62 5.91 8.95
CA ALA A 46 12.28 6.38 8.62
C ALA A 46 11.56 5.46 7.63
N LEU A 47 12.25 4.95 6.61
CA LEU A 47 11.71 3.96 5.67
C LEU A 47 11.32 2.66 6.38
N SER A 48 12.13 2.21 7.34
CA SER A 48 11.83 1.01 8.12
C SER A 48 10.50 1.15 8.87
N VAL A 49 10.26 2.31 9.50
CA VAL A 49 8.98 2.62 10.16
C VAL A 49 7.81 2.59 9.18
N LEU A 50 7.96 3.17 7.99
CA LEU A 50 6.94 3.16 6.94
C LEU A 50 6.63 1.74 6.44
N PHE A 51 7.64 0.87 6.31
CA PHE A 51 7.45 -0.52 5.92
C PHE A 51 6.71 -1.34 6.99
N GLU A 52 7.00 -1.14 8.28
CA GLU A 52 6.25 -1.81 9.34
C GLU A 52 4.78 -1.39 9.34
N MET A 53 4.51 -0.10 9.16
CA MET A 53 3.12 0.39 8.98
C MET A 53 2.44 -0.27 7.77
N ALA A 54 3.13 -0.41 6.64
CA ALA A 54 2.59 -1.07 5.45
C ALA A 54 2.26 -2.55 5.70
N ARG A 55 3.10 -3.28 6.47
CA ARG A 55 2.81 -4.67 6.86
C ARG A 55 1.56 -4.77 7.72
N GLU A 56 1.41 -3.88 8.70
CA GLU A 56 0.23 -3.90 9.57
C GLU A 56 -1.05 -3.55 8.80
N ILE A 57 -1.00 -2.59 7.87
CA ILE A 57 -2.12 -2.31 6.98
C ILE A 57 -2.53 -3.56 6.17
N ASN A 58 -1.56 -4.30 5.65
CA ASN A 58 -1.85 -5.52 4.89
C ASN A 58 -2.47 -6.63 5.75
N LYS A 59 -2.09 -6.73 7.02
CA LYS A 59 -2.72 -7.65 7.98
C LYS A 59 -4.14 -7.22 8.32
N LEU A 60 -4.33 -5.95 8.66
CA LEU A 60 -5.65 -5.42 9.04
C LEU A 60 -6.62 -5.36 7.86
N LYS A 61 -6.14 -5.29 6.62
CA LYS A 61 -7.00 -5.34 5.42
C LYS A 61 -7.98 -6.51 5.43
N THR A 62 -7.58 -7.67 5.98
CA THR A 62 -8.42 -8.86 6.08
C THR A 62 -9.24 -8.95 7.36
N GLU A 63 -8.81 -8.28 8.44
CA GLU A 63 -9.43 -8.39 9.77
C GLU A 63 -10.37 -7.21 10.08
N ASP A 64 -9.92 -5.99 9.79
CA ASP A 64 -10.58 -4.72 10.13
C ASP A 64 -10.23 -3.64 9.09
N THR A 65 -11.08 -3.52 8.08
CA THR A 65 -10.89 -2.59 6.97
C THR A 65 -10.92 -1.13 7.40
N GLU A 66 -11.69 -0.78 8.44
CA GLU A 66 -11.77 0.61 8.93
C GLU A 66 -10.44 1.04 9.55
N LYS A 67 -9.86 0.18 10.41
CA LYS A 67 -8.52 0.43 10.96
C LYS A 67 -7.44 0.45 9.88
N ALA A 68 -7.50 -0.47 8.92
CA ALA A 68 -6.56 -0.50 7.80
C ALA A 68 -6.58 0.82 7.00
N ASN A 69 -7.76 1.37 6.73
CA ASN A 69 -7.91 2.65 6.05
C ASN A 69 -7.36 3.83 6.87
N GLY A 70 -7.61 3.84 8.18
CA GLY A 70 -7.04 4.84 9.09
C GLY A 70 -5.51 4.84 9.11
N LEU A 71 -4.90 3.65 9.18
CA LEU A 71 -3.45 3.50 9.09
C LEU A 71 -2.90 3.88 7.72
N ALA A 72 -3.58 3.52 6.63
CA ALA A 72 -3.17 3.88 5.28
C ALA A 72 -3.16 5.40 5.06
N ALA A 73 -4.15 6.11 5.61
CA ALA A 73 -4.17 7.58 5.59
C ALA A 73 -2.95 8.16 6.33
N ARG A 74 -2.63 7.61 7.51
CA ARG A 74 -1.47 8.05 8.30
C ARG A 74 -0.14 7.72 7.61
N LEU A 75 -0.04 6.55 6.98
CA LEU A 75 1.14 6.17 6.18
C LEU A 75 1.39 7.20 5.07
N ARG A 76 0.35 7.59 4.33
CA ARG A 76 0.48 8.60 3.26
C ARG A 76 0.90 9.97 3.79
N GLU A 77 0.37 10.38 4.94
CA GLU A 77 0.75 11.64 5.58
C GLU A 77 2.24 11.65 5.96
N LEU A 78 2.73 10.58 6.61
CA LEU A 78 4.12 10.45 7.03
C LEU A 78 5.08 10.29 5.85
N ALA A 79 4.71 9.44 4.88
CA ALA A 79 5.46 9.27 3.64
C ALA A 79 5.51 10.56 2.81
N GLY A 80 4.49 11.41 2.93
CA GLY A 80 4.42 12.72 2.30
C GLY A 80 5.54 13.67 2.73
N ILE A 81 6.05 13.55 3.97
CA ILE A 81 7.21 14.31 4.46
C ILE A 81 8.46 13.98 3.62
N LEU A 82 8.59 12.72 3.21
CA LEU A 82 9.69 12.23 2.36
C LEU A 82 9.40 12.37 0.85
N GLY A 83 8.24 12.92 0.47
CA GLY A 83 7.81 13.01 -0.93
C GLY A 83 7.33 11.69 -1.55
N LEU A 84 7.00 10.68 -0.73
CA LEU A 84 6.60 9.34 -1.19
C LEU A 84 5.07 9.14 -1.15
N LEU A 85 4.57 8.14 -1.89
CA LEU A 85 3.16 7.68 -1.89
C LEU A 85 2.10 8.73 -2.32
N GLN A 86 2.51 9.70 -3.13
CA GLN A 86 1.63 10.79 -3.60
C GLN A 86 0.81 10.43 -4.84
N GLN A 87 1.20 9.41 -5.58
CA GLN A 87 0.49 8.97 -6.80
C GLN A 87 -0.68 8.05 -6.46
N ASP A 88 -1.58 7.88 -7.44
CA ASP A 88 -2.59 6.84 -7.38
C ASP A 88 -1.91 5.45 -7.46
N PRO A 89 -2.21 4.51 -6.54
CA PRO A 89 -1.53 3.22 -6.50
C PRO A 89 -1.69 2.39 -7.77
N GLU A 90 -2.87 2.40 -8.39
CA GLU A 90 -3.12 1.64 -9.62
C GLU A 90 -2.31 2.24 -10.76
N LYS A 91 -2.34 3.58 -10.91
CA LYS A 91 -1.54 4.27 -11.92
C LYS A 91 -0.04 4.07 -11.72
N PHE A 92 0.43 4.05 -10.48
CA PHE A 92 1.85 3.82 -10.17
C PHE A 92 2.27 2.38 -10.52
N LEU A 93 1.47 1.38 -10.17
CA LEU A 93 1.75 -0.03 -10.46
C LEU A 93 1.62 -0.40 -11.94
N GLN A 94 0.85 0.37 -12.69
CA GLN A 94 0.66 0.24 -14.14
C GLN A 94 1.52 1.23 -14.94
N ALA A 95 2.35 2.04 -14.27
CA ALA A 95 3.18 3.04 -14.93
C ALA A 95 4.14 2.38 -15.92
N GLY A 96 4.29 2.99 -17.11
CA GLY A 96 5.15 2.46 -18.18
C GLY A 96 4.44 1.53 -19.16
N SER A 97 3.11 1.39 -19.08
CA SER A 97 2.27 0.84 -20.14
C SER A 97 1.46 1.95 -20.81
N ASP A 98 1.39 1.93 -22.14
CA ASP A 98 0.54 2.85 -22.90
C ASP A 98 -0.92 2.35 -22.94
N ASP A 99 -1.88 3.21 -23.26
CA ASP A 99 -3.32 2.87 -23.21
C ASP A 99 -3.67 1.63 -24.05
N ASP A 100 -3.01 1.45 -25.21
CA ASP A 100 -3.18 0.28 -26.09
C ASP A 100 -2.64 -1.01 -25.45
N GLU A 101 -1.55 -0.91 -24.68
CA GLU A 101 -0.95 -2.04 -23.98
C GLU A 101 -1.84 -2.47 -22.80
N VAL A 102 -2.39 -1.51 -22.05
CA VAL A 102 -3.37 -1.76 -20.98
C VAL A 102 -4.61 -2.47 -21.54
N ALA A 103 -5.19 -1.99 -22.64
CA ALA A 103 -6.34 -2.61 -23.27
C ALA A 103 -6.06 -4.06 -23.71
N LYS A 104 -4.85 -4.33 -24.23
CA LYS A 104 -4.43 -5.69 -24.59
C LYS A 104 -4.31 -6.60 -23.36
N ILE A 105 -3.74 -6.09 -22.27
CA ILE A 105 -3.59 -6.84 -21.01
C ILE A 105 -4.96 -7.20 -20.43
N GLU A 106 -5.89 -6.24 -20.38
CA GLU A 106 -7.26 -6.48 -19.91
C GLU A 106 -8.00 -7.52 -20.76
N ALA A 107 -7.82 -7.47 -22.09
CA ALA A 107 -8.39 -8.47 -23.00
C ALA A 107 -7.85 -9.88 -22.72
N LEU A 108 -6.54 -10.02 -22.50
CA LEU A 108 -5.91 -11.30 -22.15
C LEU A 108 -6.35 -11.82 -20.78
N ILE A 109 -6.52 -10.93 -19.79
CA ILE A 109 -7.05 -11.30 -18.47
C ILE A 109 -8.50 -11.79 -18.59
N LYS A 110 -9.31 -11.10 -19.39
CA LYS A 110 -10.70 -11.52 -19.66
C LYS A 110 -10.73 -12.88 -20.34
N GLN A 111 -9.94 -13.10 -21.39
CA GLN A 111 -9.84 -14.38 -22.07
C GLN A 111 -9.42 -15.51 -21.11
N ARG A 112 -8.44 -15.26 -20.24
CA ARG A 112 -8.02 -16.21 -19.20
C ARG A 112 -9.17 -16.54 -18.25
N ASN A 113 -9.91 -15.53 -17.76
CA ASN A 113 -11.01 -15.74 -16.82
C ASN A 113 -12.16 -16.53 -17.46
N GLU A 114 -12.48 -16.24 -18.72
CA GLU A 114 -13.46 -17.01 -19.51
C GLU A 114 -13.01 -18.46 -19.72
N ALA A 115 -11.73 -18.69 -20.06
CA ALA A 115 -11.15 -20.02 -20.20
C ALA A 115 -11.19 -20.82 -18.89
N ARG A 116 -10.87 -20.18 -17.75
CA ARG A 116 -11.01 -20.81 -16.42
C ARG A 116 -12.46 -21.18 -16.10
N ALA A 117 -13.42 -20.31 -16.44
CA ALA A 117 -14.85 -20.59 -16.25
C ALA A 117 -15.34 -21.74 -17.15
N ALA A 118 -14.83 -21.82 -18.38
CA ALA A 118 -15.09 -22.91 -19.33
C ALA A 118 -14.33 -24.20 -19.00
N LYS A 119 -13.46 -24.21 -17.97
CA LYS A 119 -12.53 -25.30 -17.62
C LYS A 119 -11.54 -25.65 -18.73
N ASP A 120 -11.24 -24.70 -19.61
CA ASP A 120 -10.20 -24.80 -20.62
C ASP A 120 -8.86 -24.33 -20.01
N TRP A 121 -8.17 -25.27 -19.38
CA TRP A 121 -6.89 -25.02 -18.73
C TRP A 121 -5.78 -24.66 -19.72
N ALA A 122 -5.83 -25.21 -20.94
CA ALA A 122 -4.81 -24.96 -21.95
C ALA A 122 -4.88 -23.52 -22.48
N ALA A 123 -6.09 -23.03 -22.77
CA ALA A 123 -6.29 -21.64 -23.18
C ALA A 123 -5.95 -20.65 -22.05
N ALA A 124 -6.27 -20.99 -20.79
CA ALA A 124 -5.91 -20.16 -19.64
C ALA A 124 -4.39 -20.05 -19.45
N ASP A 125 -3.65 -21.14 -19.60
CA ASP A 125 -2.18 -21.14 -19.51
C ASP A 125 -1.53 -20.42 -20.69
N ALA A 126 -2.09 -20.52 -21.91
CA ALA A 126 -1.61 -19.77 -23.07
C ALA A 126 -1.70 -18.25 -22.82
N ALA A 127 -2.85 -17.76 -22.34
CA ALA A 127 -3.03 -16.35 -22.00
C ALA A 127 -2.10 -15.90 -20.86
N ARG A 128 -1.86 -16.75 -19.85
CA ARG A 128 -0.90 -16.47 -18.77
C ARG A 128 0.53 -16.33 -19.30
N ASN A 129 0.94 -17.18 -20.22
CA ASN A 129 2.28 -17.15 -20.80
C ASN A 129 2.50 -15.88 -21.63
N GLU A 130 1.49 -15.44 -22.39
CA GLU A 130 1.57 -14.18 -23.13
C GLU A 130 1.71 -12.97 -22.19
N LEU A 131 0.91 -12.92 -21.12
CA LEU A 131 1.02 -11.87 -20.10
C LEU A 131 2.39 -11.87 -19.42
N THR A 132 2.91 -13.05 -19.08
CA THR A 132 4.25 -13.18 -18.49
C THR A 132 5.34 -12.72 -19.45
N ALA A 133 5.21 -13.02 -20.75
CA ALA A 133 6.14 -12.57 -21.78
C ALA A 133 6.14 -11.05 -21.98
N MET A 134 5.02 -10.40 -21.70
CA MET A 134 4.89 -8.93 -21.67
C MET A 134 5.41 -8.31 -20.35
N GLY A 135 5.97 -9.11 -19.43
CA GLY A 135 6.44 -8.64 -18.13
C GLY A 135 5.31 -8.30 -17.15
N ILE A 136 4.12 -8.88 -17.34
CA ILE A 136 2.95 -8.64 -16.50
C ILE A 136 2.79 -9.76 -15.47
N VAL A 137 2.76 -9.38 -14.20
CA VAL A 137 2.50 -10.27 -13.08
C VAL A 137 1.02 -10.17 -12.70
N LEU A 138 0.35 -11.32 -12.70
CA LEU A 138 -1.05 -11.44 -12.27
C LEU A 138 -1.12 -11.81 -10.79
N GLU A 139 -2.00 -11.12 -10.07
CA GLU A 139 -2.33 -11.39 -8.67
C GLU A 139 -3.83 -11.70 -8.59
N ASP A 140 -4.15 -12.97 -8.34
CA ASP A 140 -5.53 -13.42 -8.13
C ASP A 140 -5.93 -13.19 -6.67
N GLY A 141 -6.94 -12.36 -6.45
CA GLY A 141 -7.52 -12.12 -5.13
C GLY A 141 -9.01 -12.48 -5.07
N PRO A 142 -9.59 -12.52 -3.86
CA PRO A 142 -11.03 -12.76 -3.67
C PRO A 142 -11.93 -11.72 -4.34
N ASN A 143 -11.40 -10.52 -4.63
CA ASN A 143 -12.12 -9.43 -5.29
C ASN A 143 -11.86 -9.33 -6.80
N GLY A 144 -11.11 -10.28 -7.39
CA GLY A 144 -10.78 -10.28 -8.82
C GLY A 144 -9.28 -10.48 -9.10
N THR A 145 -8.91 -10.47 -10.38
CA THR A 145 -7.52 -10.51 -10.83
C THR A 145 -7.00 -9.08 -10.97
N THR A 146 -5.99 -8.71 -10.19
CA THR A 146 -5.20 -7.48 -10.39
C THR A 146 -3.90 -7.82 -11.11
N TRP A 147 -3.27 -6.81 -11.72
CA TRP A 147 -2.00 -7.00 -12.44
C TRP A 147 -1.05 -5.83 -12.22
N ARG A 148 0.24 -6.11 -12.32
CA ARG A 148 1.32 -5.10 -12.24
C ARG A 148 2.43 -5.42 -13.23
N LYS A 149 3.15 -4.40 -13.69
CA LYS A 149 4.34 -4.56 -14.55
C LYS A 149 5.57 -4.86 -13.70
N GLN A 150 6.45 -5.73 -14.18
CA GLN A 150 7.74 -6.05 -13.55
C GLN A 150 8.82 -5.02 -13.90
#